data_AF-A0AAV8Z4J1-F1
#
_entry.id   AF-A0AAV8Z4J1-F1
#
_cell.length_a   1.000
_cell.length_b   1.000
_cell.length_c   1.000
_cell.angle_alpha   90.00
_cell.angle_beta   90.00
_cell.angle_gamma   90.00
#
_symmetry.space_group_name_H-M   'P 1'
#
loop_
_entity.id
_entity.type
_entity.pdbx_description
1 polymer ?
#
loop_
_entity_poly.entity_id
_entity_poly.type
_entity_poly.pdbx_seq_one_letter_code
_entity_poly.pdbx_strand_id
1 'polypeptide(L)'
;MENVEGGIKRKSRLAVFEHVVEKEKKPKHKRFRPNRLDLDDSSPSESELVIDDDATEPRNPLIRLSEEPLNLICEWDSCKESFESWESFNNHLRAHALETADTLKCRWTNCKSEILTSSLHVQHLSYHGYLTKLKNIGQNVLCRNALPKCTQREENVNPVRPNGYTCEWEDCSNNFLTVFEFYTHMELHIKNNPRVSNEALNETIVCAWDGCNTKYSSQYKLAEHVRTHTKERIVACPTCCTLFSNKTKFNDHRKRQLATNLQSYQCSQCLKLFPSERLLRDHMRAHINHYKCNMCDMTCPKPSILAKHIRFKHVKFKPYKCTHCPKAFIDKQNLDTHLKTHSSVKSMKCEQCDFRCRTKIGLDNHYIRAHARLSSWIRVPLLQTKV
;
A
#
# COMPACT_ATOMS: atom_id res chain seq x y z
N MET A 1 -20.16 29.24 -37.57
CA MET A 1 -20.91 29.97 -36.53
C MET A 1 -21.46 28.92 -35.58
N GLU A 2 -20.60 28.37 -34.72
CA GLU A 2 -20.25 28.87 -33.37
C GLU A 2 -21.09 28.16 -32.28
N ASN A 3 -20.44 27.15 -31.67
CA ASN A 3 -20.27 26.93 -30.22
C ASN A 3 -21.13 27.76 -29.24
N VAL A 4 -21.59 27.15 -28.12
CA VAL A 4 -20.81 27.01 -26.87
C VAL A 4 -21.62 26.20 -25.83
N GLU A 5 -20.85 25.39 -25.10
CA GLU A 5 -21.12 24.49 -23.98
C GLU A 5 -21.69 25.15 -22.71
N GLY A 6 -22.33 24.33 -21.86
CA GLY A 6 -22.69 24.67 -20.49
C GLY A 6 -22.44 23.52 -19.50
N GLY A 7 -21.26 22.90 -19.55
CA GLY A 7 -20.84 21.85 -18.61
C GLY A 7 -20.59 22.40 -17.21
N ILE A 8 -21.42 21.99 -16.24
CA ILE A 8 -21.26 22.33 -14.82
C ILE A 8 -19.99 21.66 -14.27
N LYS A 9 -18.87 22.39 -14.27
CA LYS A 9 -17.63 22.00 -13.57
C LYS A 9 -17.85 22.04 -12.06
N ARG A 10 -17.96 20.87 -11.42
CA ARG A 10 -17.87 20.73 -9.96
C ARG A 10 -16.44 21.05 -9.51
N LYS A 11 -16.24 22.25 -8.94
CA LYS A 11 -14.97 22.64 -8.30
C LYS A 11 -14.74 21.76 -7.07
N SER A 12 -13.68 20.94 -7.07
CA SER A 12 -13.25 20.22 -5.87
C SER A 12 -12.68 21.23 -4.87
N ARG A 13 -13.41 21.51 -3.79
CA ARG A 13 -12.88 22.22 -2.62
C ARG A 13 -11.95 21.27 -1.85
N LEU A 14 -10.67 21.18 -2.26
CA LEU A 14 -9.63 20.57 -1.42
C LEU A 14 -8.97 21.67 -0.59
N ALA A 15 -8.95 21.44 0.72
CA ALA A 15 -8.54 22.37 1.76
C ALA A 15 -7.08 22.83 1.63
N VAL A 16 -6.83 24.04 2.15
CA VAL A 16 -5.52 24.70 2.28
C VAL A 16 -4.54 23.77 3.00
N PHE A 17 -3.38 23.52 2.37
CA PHE A 17 -2.29 22.72 2.93
C PHE A 17 -1.35 23.63 3.72
N GLU A 18 -1.12 23.34 5.00
CA GLU A 18 -0.06 24.00 5.77
C GLU A 18 1.20 23.11 5.78
N HIS A 19 2.24 23.60 5.11
CA HIS A 19 3.58 23.02 5.21
C HIS A 19 4.31 23.70 6.37
N VAL A 20 4.62 22.96 7.42
CA VAL A 20 5.32 23.50 8.58
C VAL A 20 6.83 23.49 8.26
N VAL A 21 7.38 24.67 7.95
CA VAL A 21 8.83 24.88 7.80
C VAL A 21 9.38 25.52 9.06
N GLU A 22 10.28 24.85 9.76
CA GLU A 22 11.11 25.48 10.80
C GLU A 22 12.12 26.42 10.12
N LYS A 23 11.94 27.74 10.32
CA LYS A 23 12.86 28.76 9.81
C LYS A 23 14.06 28.90 10.75
N GLU A 24 15.21 28.34 10.38
CA GLU A 24 16.49 28.78 10.94
C GLU A 24 16.87 30.15 10.32
N LYS A 25 17.02 31.17 11.17
CA LYS A 25 17.39 32.53 10.75
C LYS A 25 18.88 32.60 10.42
N LYS A 26 19.24 32.94 9.17
CA LYS A 26 20.58 33.45 8.81
C LYS A 26 20.55 34.99 8.58
N PRO A 27 21.63 35.72 8.91
CA PRO A 27 21.62 37.19 8.93
C PRO A 27 21.76 37.80 7.52
N LYS A 28 21.05 38.91 7.28
CA LYS A 28 21.03 39.64 6.00
C LYS A 28 22.23 40.60 5.91
N HIS A 29 23.07 40.47 4.88
CA HIS A 29 23.96 41.56 4.46
C HIS A 29 23.23 42.45 3.44
N LYS A 30 23.11 43.74 3.77
CA LYS A 30 22.63 44.82 2.88
C LYS A 30 23.78 45.33 2.01
N ARG A 31 23.51 45.64 0.74
CA ARG A 31 24.22 46.70 -0.01
C ARG A 31 23.22 47.55 -0.81
N PHE A 32 23.40 48.87 -0.70
CA PHE A 32 22.68 49.99 -1.33
C PHE A 32 23.21 50.24 -2.76
N ARG A 33 22.33 50.37 -3.79
CA ARG A 33 21.90 51.56 -4.60
C ARG A 33 22.99 52.23 -5.51
N PRO A 34 22.66 52.92 -6.65
CA PRO A 34 21.42 53.70 -6.90
C PRO A 34 20.80 53.74 -8.33
N ASN A 35 19.52 54.17 -8.34
CA ASN A 35 18.68 54.91 -9.30
C ASN A 35 18.98 54.95 -10.82
N ARG A 36 17.91 54.71 -11.61
CA ARG A 36 17.47 55.64 -12.68
C ARG A 36 15.94 55.71 -12.73
N LEU A 37 15.44 56.93 -12.77
CA LEU A 37 14.04 57.30 -13.01
C LEU A 37 13.69 57.03 -14.48
N ASP A 38 12.47 56.59 -14.76
CA ASP A 38 11.52 57.31 -15.61
C ASP A 38 10.12 56.71 -15.49
N LEU A 39 9.13 57.59 -15.62
CA LEU A 39 7.70 57.41 -15.45
C LEU A 39 7.09 56.77 -16.70
N ASP A 40 6.15 55.84 -16.56
CA ASP A 40 4.83 56.02 -17.18
C ASP A 40 3.77 55.05 -16.66
N ASP A 41 2.55 55.58 -16.73
CA ASP A 41 1.25 55.10 -16.27
C ASP A 41 0.75 53.88 -17.06
N SER A 42 0.28 52.84 -16.35
CA SER A 42 -0.84 51.94 -16.73
C SER A 42 -0.96 50.78 -15.73
N SER A 43 -2.09 50.69 -15.02
CA SER A 43 -2.51 49.44 -14.35
C SER A 43 -2.78 48.33 -15.38
N PRO A 44 -2.44 47.06 -15.06
CA PRO A 44 -3.55 46.12 -14.89
C PRO A 44 -3.38 45.10 -13.75
N SER A 45 -4.55 44.70 -13.26
CA SER A 45 -4.85 43.43 -12.60
C SER A 45 -4.09 42.23 -13.17
N GLU A 46 -3.31 41.54 -12.34
CA GLU A 46 -3.32 40.09 -12.07
C GLU A 46 -2.07 39.75 -11.24
N SER A 47 -2.25 39.17 -10.06
CA SER A 47 -1.15 38.70 -9.22
C SER A 47 -0.63 37.36 -9.76
N GLU A 48 0.13 37.40 -10.84
CA GLU A 48 1.09 36.36 -11.22
C GLU A 48 2.29 36.42 -10.26
N LEU A 49 2.33 35.53 -9.28
CA LEU A 49 3.56 35.21 -8.57
C LEU A 49 4.43 34.36 -9.50
N VAL A 50 5.23 35.04 -10.33
CA VAL A 50 6.38 34.43 -10.98
C VAL A 50 7.39 34.12 -9.88
N ILE A 51 7.50 32.84 -9.53
CA ILE A 51 8.66 32.33 -8.79
C ILE A 51 9.68 31.99 -9.87
N ASP A 52 10.75 32.79 -9.94
CA ASP A 52 11.93 32.49 -10.75
C ASP A 52 12.55 31.17 -10.23
N ASP A 53 12.21 30.05 -10.87
CA ASP A 53 12.86 28.75 -10.71
C ASP A 53 14.21 28.75 -11.47
N ASP A 54 15.12 29.67 -11.12
CA ASP A 54 16.51 29.64 -11.57
C ASP A 54 17.36 28.82 -10.59
N ALA A 55 17.10 27.51 -10.60
CA ALA A 55 17.97 26.49 -10.04
C ALA A 55 17.69 25.17 -10.76
N THR A 56 18.13 25.07 -12.03
CA THR A 56 18.26 23.77 -12.69
C THR A 56 19.37 22.97 -12.02
N GLU A 57 19.08 22.36 -10.87
CA GLU A 57 19.81 21.17 -10.46
C GLU A 57 19.61 20.10 -11.55
N PRO A 58 20.67 19.37 -11.95
CA PRO A 58 20.57 18.35 -12.97
C PRO A 58 19.56 17.28 -12.50
N ARG A 59 18.37 17.26 -13.11
CA ARG A 59 17.39 16.21 -12.88
C ARG A 59 18.05 14.88 -13.23
N ASN A 60 18.32 14.06 -12.23
CA ASN A 60 18.77 12.69 -12.42
C ASN A 60 17.89 11.99 -13.48
N PRO A 61 18.47 11.26 -14.45
CA PRO A 61 17.71 10.61 -15.50
C PRO A 61 16.58 9.76 -14.90
N LEU A 62 15.37 9.91 -15.42
CA LEU A 62 14.21 9.11 -15.04
C LEU A 62 14.36 7.69 -15.59
N ILE A 63 15.10 6.85 -14.88
CA ILE A 63 15.23 5.42 -15.19
C ILE A 63 13.89 4.72 -14.90
N ARG A 64 13.40 3.97 -15.88
CA ARG A 64 12.19 3.15 -15.75
C ARG A 64 12.52 1.89 -14.97
N LEU A 65 11.61 1.44 -14.09
CA LEU A 65 11.84 0.23 -13.29
C LEU A 65 12.09 -1.04 -14.12
N SER A 66 11.51 -1.12 -15.32
CA SER A 66 11.71 -2.23 -16.26
C SER A 66 13.09 -2.24 -16.93
N GLU A 67 13.79 -1.10 -16.90
CA GLU A 67 15.10 -0.88 -17.53
C GLU A 67 16.21 -0.75 -16.47
N GLU A 68 15.91 -1.10 -15.21
CA GLU A 68 16.86 -1.08 -14.12
C GLU A 68 17.98 -2.12 -14.35
N PRO A 69 19.25 -1.74 -14.18
CA PRO A 69 20.36 -2.69 -14.31
C PRO A 69 20.22 -3.78 -13.24
N LEU A 70 20.29 -5.04 -13.68
CA LEU A 70 20.16 -6.18 -12.78
C LEU A 70 21.54 -6.64 -12.35
N ASN A 71 21.68 -6.90 -11.05
CA ASN A 71 22.79 -7.64 -10.46
C ASN A 71 22.16 -8.68 -9.52
N LEU A 72 21.83 -9.84 -10.08
CA LEU A 72 21.09 -10.91 -9.43
C LEU A 72 22.09 -11.91 -8.88
N ILE A 73 22.19 -12.00 -7.56
CA ILE A 73 23.10 -12.93 -6.90
C ILE A 73 22.28 -14.14 -6.44
N CYS A 74 22.77 -15.35 -6.75
CA CYS A 74 22.18 -16.57 -6.23
C CYS A 74 22.45 -16.67 -4.72
N GLU A 75 21.41 -16.92 -3.92
CA GLU A 75 21.52 -17.11 -2.47
C GLU A 75 21.28 -18.58 -2.08
N TRP A 76 21.62 -19.51 -2.97
CA TRP A 76 21.69 -20.93 -2.64
C TRP A 76 22.88 -21.19 -1.73
N ASP A 77 22.76 -22.09 -0.75
CA ASP A 77 23.78 -22.34 0.30
C ASP A 77 25.21 -22.57 -0.21
N SER A 78 25.35 -23.15 -1.41
CA SER A 78 26.64 -23.42 -2.07
C SER A 78 26.90 -22.60 -3.33
N CYS A 79 26.05 -21.62 -3.67
CA CYS A 79 26.19 -20.83 -4.89
C CYS A 79 26.38 -19.34 -4.58
N LYS A 80 27.26 -18.67 -5.32
CA LYS A 80 27.48 -17.21 -5.25
C LYS A 80 27.55 -16.57 -6.63
N GLU A 81 27.06 -17.27 -7.66
CA GLU A 81 27.05 -16.74 -9.02
C GLU A 81 26.16 -15.49 -9.12
N SER A 82 26.59 -14.55 -9.96
CA SER A 82 25.89 -13.30 -10.23
C SER A 82 25.51 -13.19 -11.71
N PHE A 83 24.35 -12.61 -11.98
CA PHE A 83 23.77 -12.54 -13.31
C PHE A 83 23.24 -11.14 -13.60
N GLU A 84 23.43 -10.68 -14.84
CA GLU A 84 22.89 -9.40 -15.33
C GLU A 84 21.55 -9.57 -16.09
N SER A 85 21.17 -10.80 -16.41
CA SER A 85 19.93 -11.14 -17.10
C SER A 85 19.03 -12.01 -16.24
N TRP A 86 17.73 -11.68 -16.22
CA TRP A 86 16.72 -12.49 -15.53
C TRP A 86 16.55 -13.87 -16.16
N GLU A 87 16.75 -13.99 -17.48
CA GLU A 87 16.67 -15.26 -18.20
C GLU A 87 17.81 -16.21 -17.79
N SER A 88 19.06 -15.73 -17.88
CA SER A 88 20.24 -16.51 -17.48
C SER A 88 20.14 -16.95 -16.02
N PHE A 89 19.66 -16.06 -15.14
CA PHE A 89 19.45 -16.38 -13.73
C PHE A 89 18.39 -17.47 -13.54
N ASN A 90 17.23 -17.41 -14.22
CA ASN A 90 16.22 -18.47 -14.08
C ASN A 90 16.69 -19.80 -14.67
N ASN A 91 17.48 -19.80 -15.74
CA ASN A 91 18.08 -21.02 -16.28
C ASN A 91 19.04 -21.66 -15.28
N HIS A 92 19.85 -20.85 -14.58
CA HIS A 92 20.68 -21.32 -13.48
C HIS A 92 19.83 -21.89 -12.32
N LEU A 93 18.74 -21.24 -11.92
CA LEU A 93 17.86 -21.75 -10.87
C LEU A 93 17.18 -23.09 -11.24
N ARG A 94 16.91 -23.31 -12.53
CA ARG A 94 16.42 -24.62 -13.01
C ARG A 94 17.48 -25.72 -12.85
N ALA A 95 18.77 -25.41 -12.99
CA ALA A 95 19.83 -26.38 -12.73
C ALA A 95 19.82 -26.84 -11.27
N HIS A 96 19.68 -25.91 -10.31
CA HIS A 96 19.53 -26.27 -8.89
C HIS A 96 18.28 -27.12 -8.63
N ALA A 97 17.16 -26.83 -9.32
CA ALA A 97 15.94 -27.64 -9.22
C ALA A 97 16.19 -29.10 -9.65
N LEU A 98 17.00 -29.31 -10.70
CA LEU A 98 17.39 -30.63 -11.20
C LEU A 98 18.35 -31.34 -10.24
N GLU A 99 19.36 -30.62 -9.72
CA GLU A 99 20.33 -31.15 -8.74
C GLU A 99 19.67 -31.67 -7.47
N THR A 100 18.53 -31.09 -7.09
CA THR A 100 17.79 -31.45 -5.87
C THR A 100 16.45 -32.10 -6.15
N ALA A 101 16.24 -32.63 -7.37
CA ALA A 101 15.00 -33.26 -7.80
C ALA A 101 14.60 -34.45 -6.91
N ASP A 102 15.56 -35.24 -6.43
CA ASP A 102 15.29 -36.41 -5.58
C ASP A 102 14.93 -36.05 -4.14
N THR A 103 15.47 -34.93 -3.64
CA THR A 103 15.27 -34.52 -2.24
C THR A 103 14.15 -33.51 -2.06
N LEU A 104 13.82 -32.76 -3.12
CA LEU A 104 12.86 -31.64 -3.13
C LEU A 104 13.10 -30.61 -2.01
N LYS A 105 14.34 -30.51 -1.52
CA LYS A 105 14.72 -29.56 -0.47
C LYS A 105 15.24 -28.28 -1.08
N CYS A 106 14.57 -27.17 -0.78
CA CYS A 106 15.10 -25.85 -1.08
C CYS A 106 16.27 -25.53 -0.14
N ARG A 107 17.40 -25.11 -0.71
CA ARG A 107 18.60 -24.67 0.04
C ARG A 107 18.85 -23.17 -0.08
N TRP A 108 17.81 -22.42 -0.46
CA TRP A 108 17.87 -20.96 -0.47
C TRP A 108 18.05 -20.43 0.95
N THR A 109 18.88 -19.41 1.13
CA THR A 109 19.11 -18.81 2.45
C THR A 109 17.79 -18.41 3.12
N ASN A 110 17.65 -18.78 4.40
CA ASN A 110 16.46 -18.53 5.21
C ASN A 110 15.13 -19.10 4.67
N CYS A 111 15.17 -20.00 3.69
CA CYS A 111 13.98 -20.71 3.21
C CYS A 111 13.76 -21.99 4.03
N LYS A 112 12.54 -22.14 4.57
CA LYS A 112 12.10 -23.33 5.32
C LYS A 112 10.90 -24.01 4.66
N SER A 113 10.74 -23.83 3.36
CA SER A 113 9.56 -24.34 2.65
C SER A 113 9.69 -25.84 2.45
N GLU A 114 8.63 -26.56 2.80
CA GLU A 114 8.48 -27.99 2.50
C GLU A 114 7.81 -28.14 1.13
N ILE A 115 8.41 -28.94 0.25
CA ILE A 115 7.98 -29.07 -1.14
C ILE A 115 7.64 -30.53 -1.42
N LEU A 116 6.47 -30.74 -2.01
CA LEU A 116 5.88 -32.08 -2.16
C LEU A 116 6.14 -32.70 -3.54
N THR A 117 6.38 -31.89 -4.56
CA THR A 117 6.56 -32.37 -5.94
C THR A 117 7.67 -31.60 -6.66
N SER A 118 8.28 -32.24 -7.67
CA SER A 118 9.28 -31.60 -8.52
C SER A 118 8.74 -30.35 -9.25
N SER A 119 7.49 -30.38 -9.70
CA SER A 119 6.85 -29.21 -10.34
C SER A 119 6.71 -28.02 -9.38
N LEU A 120 6.27 -28.26 -8.14
CA LEU A 120 6.20 -27.22 -7.11
C LEU A 120 7.60 -26.72 -6.72
N HIS A 121 8.62 -27.58 -6.81
CA HIS A 121 10.00 -27.18 -6.57
C HIS A 121 10.51 -26.17 -7.59
N VAL A 122 10.32 -26.45 -8.87
CA VAL A 122 10.70 -25.54 -9.96
C VAL A 122 9.95 -24.21 -9.83
N GLN A 123 8.65 -24.27 -9.52
CA GLN A 123 7.84 -23.06 -9.29
C GLN A 123 8.37 -22.24 -8.10
N HIS A 124 8.69 -22.92 -6.99
CA HIS A 124 9.21 -22.32 -5.78
C HIS A 124 10.54 -21.58 -6.03
N LEU A 125 11.48 -22.22 -6.74
CA LEU A 125 12.77 -21.62 -7.09
C LEU A 125 12.62 -20.46 -8.08
N SER A 126 11.71 -20.57 -9.06
CA SER A 126 11.41 -19.43 -9.94
C SER A 126 10.88 -18.22 -9.16
N TYR A 127 10.11 -18.43 -8.09
CA TYR A 127 9.66 -17.34 -7.24
C TYR A 127 10.81 -16.68 -6.46
N HIS A 128 11.79 -17.45 -5.98
CA HIS A 128 13.03 -16.88 -5.44
C HIS A 128 13.73 -16.01 -6.48
N GLY A 129 13.85 -16.50 -7.72
CA GLY A 129 14.41 -15.73 -8.84
C GLY A 129 13.69 -14.41 -9.09
N TYR A 130 12.35 -14.43 -9.07
CA TYR A 130 11.51 -13.25 -9.20
C TYR A 130 11.69 -12.27 -8.02
N LEU A 131 11.69 -12.77 -6.77
CA LEU A 131 11.88 -11.94 -5.59
C LEU A 131 13.25 -11.26 -5.59
N THR A 132 14.31 -11.98 -5.96
CA THR A 132 15.67 -11.43 -6.09
C THR A 132 15.72 -10.31 -7.13
N LYS A 133 15.07 -10.49 -8.30
CA LYS A 133 14.92 -9.43 -9.31
C LYS A 133 14.24 -8.18 -8.72
N LEU A 134 13.12 -8.35 -8.03
CA LEU A 134 12.38 -7.23 -7.47
C LEU A 134 13.11 -6.54 -6.31
N LYS A 135 13.87 -7.29 -5.50
CA LYS A 135 14.74 -6.74 -4.44
C LYS A 135 15.88 -5.93 -5.06
N ASN A 136 16.52 -6.44 -6.12
CA ASN A 136 17.57 -5.70 -6.83
C ASN A 136 17.03 -4.35 -7.37
N ILE A 137 15.89 -4.36 -8.07
CA ILE A 137 15.21 -3.14 -8.52
C ILE A 137 14.94 -2.18 -7.35
N GLY A 138 14.44 -2.71 -6.23
CA GLY A 138 14.21 -1.93 -5.01
C GLY A 138 15.48 -1.30 -4.46
N GLN A 139 16.59 -2.04 -4.45
CA GLN A 139 17.88 -1.56 -4.00
C GLN A 139 18.40 -0.42 -4.88
N ASN A 140 18.31 -0.55 -6.20
CA ASN A 140 18.69 0.51 -7.14
C ASN A 140 17.88 1.80 -6.91
N VAL A 141 16.58 1.66 -6.66
CA VAL A 141 15.70 2.80 -6.34
C VAL A 141 16.10 3.46 -5.03
N LEU A 142 16.54 2.71 -4.02
CA LEU A 142 17.03 3.26 -2.74
C LEU A 142 18.32 4.04 -2.91
N CYS A 143 19.28 3.49 -3.66
CA CYS A 143 20.57 4.13 -3.92
C CYS A 143 20.41 5.51 -4.58
N ARG A 144 19.39 5.71 -5.41
CA ARG A 144 19.16 6.99 -6.11
C ARG A 144 18.32 8.01 -5.35
N ASN A 145 17.41 7.57 -4.48
CA ASN A 145 16.39 8.45 -3.89
C ASN A 145 16.60 8.78 -2.40
N ALA A 146 17.74 8.41 -1.81
CA ALA A 146 18.08 8.66 -0.41
C ALA A 146 16.92 8.39 0.58
N LEU A 147 16.24 7.25 0.39
CA LEU A 147 15.07 6.88 1.17
C LEU A 147 15.47 6.25 2.52
N PRO A 148 14.65 6.40 3.58
CA PRO A 148 14.98 5.89 4.91
C PRO A 148 15.10 4.35 4.94
N LYS A 149 15.82 3.86 5.94
CA LYS A 149 15.92 2.43 6.25
C LYS A 149 14.54 1.88 6.64
N CYS A 150 14.29 0.64 6.27
CA CYS A 150 13.07 -0.06 6.65
C CYS A 150 13.33 -0.78 7.97
N THR A 151 12.39 -0.67 8.91
CA THR A 151 12.44 -1.31 10.23
C THR A 151 11.48 -2.48 10.35
N GLN A 152 10.71 -2.76 9.28
CA GLN A 152 9.79 -3.90 9.24
C GLN A 152 10.58 -5.20 9.13
N ARG A 153 10.11 -6.24 9.82
CA ARG A 153 10.69 -7.57 9.76
C ARG A 153 10.43 -8.20 8.39
N GLU A 154 11.31 -9.11 8.00
CA GLU A 154 11.08 -9.96 6.84
C GLU A 154 9.83 -10.81 7.06
N GLU A 155 8.81 -10.55 6.25
CA GLU A 155 7.68 -11.48 6.11
C GLU A 155 8.06 -12.46 5.00
N ASN A 156 8.29 -13.72 5.37
CA ASN A 156 8.47 -14.81 4.41
C ASN A 156 7.13 -15.04 3.69
N VAL A 157 6.90 -14.30 2.61
CA VAL A 157 5.76 -14.50 1.74
C VAL A 157 6.23 -15.28 0.54
N ASN A 158 6.04 -16.61 0.59
CA ASN A 158 6.16 -17.45 -0.59
C ASN A 158 4.78 -17.95 -0.99
N PRO A 159 4.07 -17.23 -1.88
CA PRO A 159 2.81 -17.70 -2.43
C PRO A 159 3.13 -18.71 -3.53
N VAL A 160 3.42 -19.96 -3.13
CA VAL A 160 3.32 -21.08 -4.07
C VAL A 160 1.90 -21.07 -4.61
N ARG A 161 1.75 -21.09 -5.95
CA ARG A 161 0.45 -21.13 -6.62
C ARG A 161 0.29 -22.52 -7.23
N PRO A 162 -0.35 -23.47 -6.54
CA PRO A 162 -0.42 -24.85 -7.01
C PRO A 162 -0.97 -25.01 -8.43
N ASN A 163 -1.85 -24.10 -8.85
CA ASN A 163 -2.51 -24.11 -10.16
C ASN A 163 -1.75 -23.29 -11.24
N GLY A 164 -0.54 -22.83 -10.94
CA GLY A 164 0.27 -22.04 -11.86
C GLY A 164 -0.29 -20.64 -12.14
N TYR A 165 -0.03 -20.16 -13.35
CA TYR A 165 -0.39 -18.85 -13.87
C TYR A 165 -1.11 -19.03 -15.22
N THR A 166 -2.39 -18.73 -15.26
CA THR A 166 -3.18 -18.83 -16.51
C THR A 166 -3.21 -17.48 -17.21
N CYS A 167 -2.91 -17.49 -18.50
CA CYS A 167 -3.08 -16.36 -19.39
C CYS A 167 -4.54 -16.28 -19.83
N GLU A 168 -5.23 -15.19 -19.52
CA GLU A 168 -6.60 -14.92 -19.98
C GLU A 168 -6.59 -13.90 -21.14
N TRP A 169 -5.50 -13.87 -21.90
CA TRP A 169 -5.46 -13.14 -23.17
C TRP A 169 -6.35 -13.88 -24.17
N GLU A 170 -7.08 -13.12 -24.98
CA GLU A 170 -7.96 -13.64 -26.04
C GLU A 170 -7.20 -14.65 -26.91
N ASP A 171 -7.83 -15.80 -27.15
CA ASP A 171 -7.29 -16.95 -27.89
C ASP A 171 -5.98 -17.56 -27.36
N CYS A 172 -5.52 -17.22 -26.15
CA CYS A 172 -4.30 -17.79 -25.59
C CYS A 172 -4.55 -18.95 -24.62
N SER A 173 -5.24 -18.71 -23.49
CA SER A 173 -5.54 -19.71 -22.45
C SER A 173 -4.36 -20.58 -21.95
N ASN A 174 -3.11 -20.18 -22.21
CA ASN A 174 -1.93 -20.94 -21.80
C ASN A 174 -1.75 -20.91 -20.28
N ASN A 175 -1.39 -22.05 -19.70
CA ASN A 175 -1.05 -22.17 -18.28
C ASN A 175 0.46 -22.37 -18.11
N PHE A 176 1.06 -21.55 -17.25
CA PHE A 176 2.49 -21.56 -16.96
C PHE A 176 2.72 -21.99 -15.51
N LEU A 177 3.68 -22.88 -15.31
CA LEU A 177 4.04 -23.34 -13.98
C LEU A 177 4.80 -22.26 -13.20
N THR A 178 5.71 -21.56 -13.89
CA THR A 178 6.65 -20.63 -13.26
C THR A 178 6.27 -19.16 -13.48
N VAL A 179 6.71 -18.30 -12.55
CA VAL A 179 6.53 -16.85 -12.64
C VAL A 179 7.29 -16.27 -13.83
N PHE A 180 8.49 -16.81 -14.09
CA PHE A 180 9.33 -16.39 -15.20
C PHE A 180 8.65 -16.62 -16.54
N GLU A 181 8.20 -17.85 -16.82
CA GLU A 181 7.54 -18.19 -18.09
C GLU A 181 6.27 -17.38 -18.31
N PHE A 182 5.48 -17.16 -17.25
CA PHE A 182 4.27 -16.37 -17.36
C PHE A 182 4.55 -14.93 -17.79
N TYR A 183 5.47 -14.22 -17.11
CA TYR A 183 5.72 -12.82 -17.44
C TYR A 183 6.51 -12.63 -18.74
N THR A 184 7.41 -13.55 -19.10
CA THR A 184 8.04 -13.51 -20.42
C THR A 184 7.02 -13.73 -21.54
N HIS A 185 6.05 -14.63 -21.34
CA HIS A 185 4.93 -14.80 -22.25
C HIS A 185 4.03 -13.55 -22.34
N MET A 186 3.74 -12.89 -21.21
CA MET A 186 2.99 -11.62 -21.21
C MET A 186 3.72 -10.50 -21.99
N GLU A 187 5.05 -10.45 -21.89
CA GLU A 187 5.82 -9.51 -22.71
C GLU A 187 5.69 -9.77 -24.21
N LEU A 188 5.52 -11.03 -24.64
CA LEU A 188 5.29 -11.35 -26.06
C LEU A 188 3.97 -10.78 -26.55
N HIS A 189 2.88 -10.93 -25.79
CA HIS A 189 1.61 -10.30 -26.14
C HIS A 189 1.75 -8.79 -26.29
N ILE A 190 2.42 -8.13 -25.35
CA ILE A 190 2.64 -6.68 -25.39
C ILE A 190 3.51 -6.26 -26.59
N LYS A 191 4.59 -7.01 -26.88
CA LYS A 191 5.53 -6.71 -27.97
C LYS A 191 4.91 -6.95 -29.35
N ASN A 192 4.04 -7.96 -29.48
CA ASN A 192 3.36 -8.29 -30.73
C ASN A 192 2.25 -7.28 -31.08
N ASN A 193 1.82 -6.43 -30.14
CA ASN A 193 0.93 -5.31 -30.43
C ASN A 193 1.69 -4.18 -31.16
N PRO A 194 1.02 -3.32 -31.96
CA PRO A 194 1.68 -2.19 -32.63
C PRO A 194 2.45 -1.29 -31.66
N ARG A 195 3.65 -0.80 -32.06
CA ARG A 195 4.56 -0.05 -31.16
C ARG A 195 4.05 1.34 -30.78
N VAL A 196 3.37 2.01 -31.70
CA VAL A 196 2.83 3.38 -31.55
C VAL A 196 1.42 3.39 -32.13
N SER A 197 0.48 4.02 -31.42
CA SER A 197 -0.84 4.30 -31.98
C SER A 197 -0.73 5.37 -33.07
N ASN A 198 -1.23 5.12 -34.27
CA ASN A 198 -1.27 6.17 -35.28
C ASN A 198 -2.52 7.04 -35.08
N GLU A 199 -2.33 8.22 -34.48
CA GLU A 199 -3.43 9.19 -34.25
C GLU A 199 -4.05 9.68 -35.57
N ALA A 200 -3.28 9.74 -36.66
CA ALA A 200 -3.78 10.12 -37.99
C ALA A 200 -4.61 9.01 -38.67
N LEU A 201 -4.43 7.74 -38.26
CA LEU A 201 -5.25 6.60 -38.69
C LEU A 201 -6.27 6.15 -37.64
N ASN A 202 -6.36 6.85 -36.50
CA ASN A 202 -7.17 6.46 -35.33
C ASN A 202 -6.86 5.04 -34.79
N GLU A 203 -5.64 4.56 -35.00
CA GLU A 203 -5.21 3.22 -34.60
C GLU A 203 -4.77 3.22 -33.13
N THR A 204 -5.63 2.84 -32.21
CA THR A 204 -5.29 2.65 -30.79
C THR A 204 -4.96 1.19 -30.49
N ILE A 205 -4.01 0.94 -29.59
CA ILE A 205 -3.72 -0.42 -29.11
C ILE A 205 -4.80 -0.83 -28.11
N VAL A 206 -5.54 -1.90 -28.40
CA VAL A 206 -6.60 -2.41 -27.53
C VAL A 206 -6.06 -3.53 -26.66
N CYS A 207 -6.39 -3.52 -25.37
CA CYS A 207 -6.11 -4.66 -24.50
C CYS A 207 -7.06 -5.81 -24.83
N ALA A 208 -6.52 -6.93 -25.31
CA ALA A 208 -7.27 -8.16 -25.61
C ALA A 208 -7.24 -9.15 -24.43
N TRP A 209 -7.35 -8.63 -23.20
CA TRP A 209 -7.60 -9.48 -22.02
C TRP A 209 -9.09 -9.80 -21.95
N ASP A 210 -9.47 -11.01 -21.53
CA ASP A 210 -10.87 -11.41 -21.44
C ASP A 210 -11.71 -10.40 -20.61
N GLY A 211 -12.78 -9.89 -21.22
CA GLY A 211 -13.63 -8.86 -20.63
C GLY A 211 -13.01 -7.46 -20.52
N CYS A 212 -11.86 -7.19 -21.13
CA CYS A 212 -11.23 -5.87 -21.18
C CYS A 212 -11.37 -5.23 -22.57
N ASN A 213 -11.68 -3.93 -22.61
CA ASN A 213 -11.82 -3.16 -23.87
C ASN A 213 -11.10 -1.80 -23.81
N THR A 214 -10.12 -1.66 -22.92
CA THR A 214 -9.40 -0.39 -22.74
C THR A 214 -8.38 -0.16 -23.85
N LYS A 215 -8.29 1.10 -24.29
CA LYS A 215 -7.44 1.54 -25.41
C LYS A 215 -6.24 2.35 -24.92
N TYR A 216 -5.09 2.19 -25.59
CA TYR A 216 -3.82 2.81 -25.23
C TYR A 216 -3.10 3.39 -26.44
N SER A 217 -2.34 4.47 -26.20
CA SER A 217 -1.53 5.14 -27.21
C SER A 217 -0.13 4.56 -27.41
N SER A 218 0.30 3.64 -26.53
CA SER A 218 1.63 3.02 -26.63
C SER A 218 1.66 1.65 -25.95
N GLN A 219 2.57 0.78 -26.41
CA GLN A 219 2.85 -0.51 -25.77
C GLN A 219 3.22 -0.34 -24.28
N TYR A 220 3.92 0.74 -23.92
CA TYR A 220 4.27 1.02 -22.53
C TYR A 220 3.03 1.19 -21.65
N LYS A 221 2.03 1.93 -22.15
CA LYS A 221 0.77 2.15 -21.42
C LYS A 221 -0.09 0.89 -21.36
N LEU A 222 -0.10 0.10 -22.44
CA LEU A 222 -0.69 -1.24 -22.42
C LEU A 222 -0.01 -2.12 -21.37
N ALA A 223 1.33 -2.15 -21.34
CA ALA A 223 2.11 -2.94 -20.38
C ALA A 223 1.83 -2.53 -18.94
N GLU A 224 1.69 -1.23 -18.66
CA GLU A 224 1.29 -0.73 -17.34
C GLU A 224 -0.12 -1.20 -16.95
N HIS A 225 -1.06 -1.18 -17.90
CA HIS A 225 -2.43 -1.64 -17.68
C HIS A 225 -2.55 -3.14 -17.47
N VAL A 226 -1.86 -3.97 -18.24
CA VAL A 226 -1.93 -5.45 -18.14
C VAL A 226 -1.59 -5.93 -16.73
N ARG A 227 -0.77 -5.18 -15.98
CA ARG A 227 -0.47 -5.45 -14.55
C ARG A 227 -1.70 -5.42 -13.64
N THR A 228 -2.77 -4.75 -14.05
CA THR A 228 -4.03 -4.73 -13.29
C THR A 228 -4.76 -6.07 -13.35
N HIS A 229 -4.61 -6.80 -14.46
CA HIS A 229 -5.14 -8.16 -14.63
C HIS A 229 -4.24 -9.20 -13.96
N THR A 230 -2.95 -9.17 -14.29
CA THR A 230 -1.97 -10.14 -13.79
C THR A 230 -1.62 -9.96 -12.30
N LYS A 231 -1.95 -8.78 -11.74
CA LYS A 231 -1.59 -8.34 -10.38
C LYS A 231 -0.06 -8.32 -10.16
N GLU A 232 0.69 -8.06 -11.23
CA GLU A 232 2.15 -8.04 -11.22
C GLU A 232 2.71 -7.04 -10.18
N ARG A 233 3.78 -7.46 -9.53
CA ARG A 233 4.61 -6.63 -8.66
C ARG A 233 5.91 -6.31 -9.37
N ILE A 234 6.38 -5.08 -9.29
CA ILE A 234 7.51 -4.61 -10.10
C ILE A 234 8.68 -4.11 -9.28
N VAL A 235 8.53 -4.05 -7.96
CA VAL A 235 9.59 -3.67 -7.03
C VAL A 235 9.31 -4.25 -5.65
N ALA A 236 10.36 -4.69 -4.97
CA ALA A 236 10.29 -5.21 -3.62
C ALA A 236 11.18 -4.42 -2.68
N CYS A 237 10.85 -4.43 -1.38
CA CYS A 237 11.72 -3.90 -0.36
C CYS A 237 12.84 -4.90 -0.04
N PRO A 238 14.14 -4.55 -0.21
CA PRO A 238 15.24 -5.45 0.12
C PRO A 238 15.27 -5.91 1.58
N THR A 239 14.68 -5.13 2.49
CA THR A 239 14.75 -5.37 3.95
C THR A 239 13.60 -6.22 4.47
N CYS A 240 12.36 -5.94 4.06
CA CYS A 240 11.17 -6.62 4.59
C CYS A 240 10.45 -7.49 3.54
N CYS A 241 10.98 -7.57 2.32
CA CYS A 241 10.48 -8.39 1.22
C CYS A 241 9.08 -8.03 0.71
N THR A 242 8.46 -6.96 1.23
CA THR A 242 7.15 -6.50 0.76
C THR A 242 7.19 -6.12 -0.72
N LEU A 243 6.19 -6.58 -1.47
CA LEU A 243 6.07 -6.38 -2.91
C LEU A 243 5.13 -5.20 -3.24
N PHE A 244 5.49 -4.38 -4.23
CA PHE A 244 4.72 -3.21 -4.66
C PHE A 244 4.41 -3.24 -6.15
N SER A 245 3.23 -2.72 -6.50
CA SER A 245 2.79 -2.61 -7.91
C SER A 245 3.40 -1.40 -8.64
N ASN A 246 3.98 -0.43 -7.93
CA ASN A 246 4.66 0.72 -8.54
C ASN A 246 5.68 1.38 -7.61
N LYS A 247 6.55 2.21 -8.21
CA LYS A 247 7.58 3.00 -7.54
C LYS A 247 7.01 3.89 -6.43
N THR A 248 5.85 4.51 -6.65
CA THR A 248 5.27 5.43 -5.67
C THR A 248 4.85 4.72 -4.39
N LYS A 249 4.22 3.54 -4.50
CA LYS A 249 3.84 2.74 -3.32
C LYS A 249 5.06 2.25 -2.56
N PHE A 250 6.14 1.90 -3.25
CA PHE A 250 7.42 1.56 -2.63
C PHE A 250 8.04 2.76 -1.88
N ASN A 251 8.10 3.93 -2.53
CA ASN A 251 8.59 5.15 -1.90
C ASN A 251 7.74 5.55 -0.69
N ASP A 252 6.41 5.45 -0.79
CA ASP A 252 5.48 5.71 0.31
C ASP A 252 5.73 4.75 1.49
N HIS A 253 5.98 3.45 1.21
CA HIS A 253 6.33 2.46 2.24
C HIS A 253 7.61 2.87 3.00
N ARG A 254 8.65 3.31 2.28
CA ARG A 254 9.89 3.78 2.89
C ARG A 254 9.67 5.08 3.66
N LYS A 255 9.08 6.11 3.04
CA LYS A 255 8.85 7.42 3.67
C LYS A 255 8.06 7.34 4.98
N ARG A 256 7.10 6.41 5.09
CA ARG A 256 6.34 6.18 6.35
C ARG A 256 7.20 5.75 7.53
N GLN A 257 8.43 5.29 7.30
CA GLN A 257 9.39 4.92 8.34
C GLN A 257 10.23 6.11 8.84
N LEU A 258 10.03 7.32 8.29
CA LEU A 258 10.69 8.53 8.80
C LEU A 258 10.27 8.80 10.24
N ALA A 259 11.24 9.21 11.05
CA ALA A 259 11.01 9.68 12.41
C ALA A 259 10.00 10.84 12.41
N THR A 260 9.20 10.95 13.47
CA THR A 260 8.10 11.91 13.56
C THR A 260 8.55 13.36 13.35
N ASN A 261 9.75 13.72 13.79
CA ASN A 261 10.34 15.05 13.59
C ASN A 261 10.69 15.38 12.14
N LEU A 262 10.78 14.38 11.26
CA LEU A 262 11.02 14.56 9.82
C LEU A 262 9.71 14.52 9.00
N GLN A 263 8.56 14.37 9.66
CA GLN A 263 7.25 14.37 9.02
C GLN A 263 6.66 15.80 9.08
N SER A 264 6.74 16.53 7.96
CA SER A 264 6.39 17.97 7.93
C SER A 264 4.95 18.27 7.51
N TYR A 265 4.18 17.28 7.02
CA TYR A 265 2.84 17.50 6.51
C TYR A 265 1.79 17.16 7.58
N GLN A 266 1.14 18.19 8.14
CA GLN A 266 0.18 18.01 9.22
C GLN A 266 -1.26 17.95 8.70
N CYS A 267 -2.05 17.02 9.23
CA CYS A 267 -3.48 17.02 9.04
C CYS A 267 -4.15 18.09 9.90
N SER A 268 -4.87 19.02 9.28
CA SER A 268 -5.59 20.08 9.98
C SER A 268 -6.74 19.59 10.87
N GLN A 269 -7.24 18.36 10.68
CA GLN A 269 -8.39 17.83 11.44
C GLN A 269 -8.01 16.96 12.63
N CYS A 270 -6.92 16.19 12.53
CA CYS A 270 -6.49 15.27 13.61
C CYS A 270 -5.05 15.48 14.05
N LEU A 271 -4.38 16.52 13.53
CA LEU A 271 -3.00 16.93 13.83
C LEU A 271 -1.95 15.86 13.53
N LYS A 272 -2.32 14.76 12.87
CA LYS A 272 -1.41 13.69 12.50
C LYS A 272 -0.41 14.18 11.44
N LEU A 273 0.86 13.86 11.66
CA LEU A 273 1.95 14.18 10.75
C LEU A 273 2.13 13.09 9.67
N PHE A 274 2.58 13.52 8.50
CA PHE A 274 2.84 12.70 7.34
C PHE A 274 4.17 13.10 6.68
N PRO A 275 4.91 12.14 6.10
CA PRO A 275 6.20 12.41 5.46
C PRO A 275 6.09 12.92 4.01
N SER A 276 4.87 13.00 3.44
CA SER A 276 4.67 13.58 2.12
C SER A 276 3.26 14.13 1.96
N GLU A 277 3.12 15.16 1.12
CA GLU A 277 1.84 15.79 0.80
C GLU A 277 0.84 14.79 0.21
N ARG A 278 1.29 13.89 -0.67
CA ARG A 278 0.46 12.82 -1.24
C ARG A 278 -0.15 11.94 -0.16
N LEU A 279 0.63 11.55 0.85
CA LEU A 279 0.17 10.70 1.95
C LEU A 279 -0.81 11.44 2.85
N LEU A 280 -0.59 12.72 3.11
CA LEU A 280 -1.55 13.58 3.78
C LEU A 280 -2.85 13.67 2.96
N ARG A 281 -2.77 13.95 1.65
CA ARG A 281 -3.94 14.03 0.76
C ARG A 281 -4.75 12.74 0.74
N ASP A 282 -4.08 11.59 0.67
CA ASP A 282 -4.71 10.28 0.76
C ASP A 282 -5.39 10.09 2.12
N HIS A 283 -4.76 10.54 3.21
CA HIS A 283 -5.36 10.53 4.55
C HIS A 283 -6.57 11.44 4.67
N MET A 284 -6.53 12.64 4.08
CA MET A 284 -7.64 13.60 4.12
C MET A 284 -8.91 13.03 3.50
N ARG A 285 -8.81 12.09 2.54
CA ARG A 285 -10.00 11.40 2.01
C ARG A 285 -10.77 10.60 3.07
N ALA A 286 -10.11 10.17 4.14
CA ALA A 286 -10.76 9.48 5.26
C ALA A 286 -11.59 10.42 6.15
N HIS A 287 -11.29 11.71 6.13
CA HIS A 287 -12.04 12.75 6.83
C HIS A 287 -13.23 13.27 6.03
N ILE A 288 -13.18 13.12 4.70
CA ILE A 288 -14.29 13.53 3.84
C ILE A 288 -15.37 12.42 3.89
N ASN A 289 -16.46 12.69 4.59
CA ASN A 289 -17.62 11.81 4.68
C ASN A 289 -18.47 11.89 3.40
N HIS A 290 -18.08 11.15 2.37
CA HIS A 290 -18.76 11.16 1.06
C HIS A 290 -20.13 10.47 1.06
N TYR A 291 -20.36 9.53 1.98
CA TYR A 291 -21.53 8.66 1.92
C TYR A 291 -22.66 9.23 2.77
N LYS A 292 -23.58 9.95 2.14
CA LYS A 292 -24.77 10.52 2.79
C LYS A 292 -25.86 9.46 2.96
N CYS A 293 -26.50 9.42 4.13
CA CYS A 293 -27.72 8.66 4.32
C CYS A 293 -28.88 9.30 3.56
N ASN A 294 -29.67 8.50 2.85
CA ASN A 294 -30.87 8.99 2.17
C ASN A 294 -32.07 9.19 3.12
N MET A 295 -31.95 8.78 4.39
CA MET A 295 -33.01 8.83 5.39
C MET A 295 -32.72 9.76 6.58
N CYS A 296 -31.52 10.36 6.64
CA CYS A 296 -31.17 11.42 7.59
C CYS A 296 -29.93 12.20 7.12
N ASP A 297 -29.55 13.26 7.84
CA ASP A 297 -28.39 14.09 7.49
C ASP A 297 -27.03 13.48 7.86
N MET A 298 -27.00 12.24 8.37
CA MET A 298 -25.75 11.56 8.70
C MET A 298 -24.91 11.30 7.44
N THR A 299 -23.63 11.62 7.53
CA THR A 299 -22.63 11.31 6.51
C THR A 299 -21.58 10.36 7.08
N CYS A 300 -21.08 9.45 6.25
CA CYS A 300 -20.15 8.39 6.65
C CYS A 300 -18.91 8.40 5.76
N PRO A 301 -17.75 7.97 6.28
CA PRO A 301 -16.50 7.93 5.52
C PRO A 301 -16.38 6.71 4.60
N LYS A 302 -17.17 5.65 4.84
CA LYS A 302 -17.11 4.39 4.08
C LYS A 302 -18.52 3.85 3.80
N PRO A 303 -18.75 3.15 2.67
CA PRO A 303 -20.05 2.55 2.35
C PRO A 303 -20.48 1.51 3.40
N SER A 304 -19.54 0.71 3.90
CA SER A 304 -19.82 -0.31 4.91
C SER A 304 -20.32 0.28 6.23
N ILE A 305 -19.84 1.47 6.60
CA ILE A 305 -20.30 2.21 7.78
C ILE A 305 -21.68 2.79 7.54
N LEU A 306 -21.95 3.35 6.34
CA LEU A 306 -23.28 3.83 5.98
C LEU A 306 -24.31 2.69 6.00
N ALA A 307 -23.98 1.52 5.45
CA ALA A 307 -24.85 0.35 5.45
C ALA A 307 -25.14 -0.17 6.88
N LYS A 308 -24.15 -0.11 7.79
CA LYS A 308 -24.36 -0.41 9.21
C LYS A 308 -25.27 0.64 9.86
N HIS A 309 -25.04 1.93 9.59
CA HIS A 309 -25.87 3.02 10.09
C HIS A 309 -27.34 2.85 9.64
N ILE A 310 -27.57 2.59 8.36
CA ILE A 310 -28.90 2.33 7.80
C ILE A 310 -29.58 1.15 8.50
N ARG A 311 -28.88 0.02 8.63
CA ARG A 311 -29.42 -1.15 9.34
C ARG A 311 -29.75 -0.86 10.79
N PHE A 312 -28.93 -0.08 11.49
CA PHE A 312 -29.13 0.22 12.89
C PHE A 312 -30.27 1.21 13.14
N LYS A 313 -30.23 2.36 12.45
CA LYS A 313 -31.08 3.52 12.76
C LYS A 313 -32.40 3.51 12.01
N HIS A 314 -32.42 3.00 10.79
CA HIS A 314 -33.60 3.10 9.93
C HIS A 314 -34.34 1.78 9.79
N VAL A 315 -33.63 0.69 9.49
CA VAL A 315 -34.26 -0.63 9.27
C VAL A 315 -34.42 -1.42 10.58
N LYS A 316 -33.63 -1.08 11.62
CA LYS A 316 -33.50 -1.83 12.89
C LYS A 316 -33.23 -3.34 12.68
N PHE A 317 -32.65 -3.71 11.53
CA PHE A 317 -32.41 -5.08 11.15
C PHE A 317 -31.15 -5.62 11.84
N LYS A 318 -31.31 -6.75 12.56
CA LYS A 318 -30.25 -7.39 13.34
C LYS A 318 -30.01 -8.83 12.86
N PRO A 319 -29.17 -9.03 11.84
CA PRO A 319 -29.01 -10.35 11.23
C PRO A 319 -28.31 -11.37 12.14
N TYR A 320 -27.55 -10.93 13.13
CA TYR A 320 -26.73 -11.81 13.96
C TYR A 320 -27.44 -12.16 15.25
N LYS A 321 -28.14 -13.30 15.28
CA LYS A 321 -28.84 -13.80 16.47
C LYS A 321 -27.89 -14.58 17.37
N CYS A 322 -28.03 -14.42 18.68
CA CYS A 322 -27.35 -15.26 19.65
C CYS A 322 -27.99 -16.65 19.69
N THR A 323 -27.17 -17.69 19.81
CA THR A 323 -27.60 -19.08 19.95
C THR A 323 -28.06 -19.45 21.36
N HIS A 324 -27.62 -18.69 22.37
CA HIS A 324 -27.89 -18.98 23.78
C HIS A 324 -28.99 -18.10 24.40
N CYS A 325 -29.44 -17.04 23.71
CA CYS A 325 -30.48 -16.14 24.21
C CYS A 325 -31.17 -15.40 23.05
N PRO A 326 -32.34 -14.76 23.26
CA PRO A 326 -33.10 -14.12 22.19
C PRO A 326 -32.49 -12.81 21.66
N LYS A 327 -31.29 -12.42 22.12
CA LYS A 327 -30.64 -11.17 21.67
C LYS A 327 -30.11 -11.31 20.24
N ALA A 328 -30.30 -10.24 19.46
CA ALA A 328 -29.76 -10.10 18.12
C ALA A 328 -28.93 -8.81 17.98
N PHE A 329 -27.95 -8.84 17.10
CA PHE A 329 -26.92 -7.81 16.88
C PHE A 329 -26.80 -7.44 15.40
N ILE A 330 -26.28 -6.25 15.14
CA ILE A 330 -26.18 -5.67 13.79
C ILE A 330 -24.88 -6.04 13.08
N ASP A 331 -23.85 -6.39 13.85
CA ASP A 331 -22.60 -6.93 13.34
C ASP A 331 -22.08 -8.11 14.16
N LYS A 332 -21.22 -8.90 13.52
CA LYS A 332 -20.63 -10.10 14.08
C LYS A 332 -19.75 -9.79 15.31
N GLN A 333 -19.02 -8.68 15.29
CA GLN A 333 -18.14 -8.31 16.40
C GLN A 333 -18.92 -8.03 17.71
N ASN A 334 -20.10 -7.41 17.62
CA ASN A 334 -20.98 -7.25 18.79
C ASN A 334 -21.58 -8.57 19.26
N LEU A 335 -21.89 -9.50 18.33
CA LEU A 335 -22.29 -10.85 18.71
C LEU A 335 -21.13 -11.60 19.39
N ASP A 336 -19.91 -11.57 18.86
CA ASP A 336 -18.75 -12.27 19.43
C ASP A 336 -18.42 -11.76 20.84
N THR A 337 -18.45 -10.44 21.04
CA THR A 337 -18.30 -9.85 22.39
C THR A 337 -19.44 -10.24 23.33
N HIS A 338 -20.67 -10.33 22.82
CA HIS A 338 -21.79 -10.85 23.59
C HIS A 338 -21.67 -12.34 23.91
N LEU A 339 -21.20 -13.19 23.00
CA LEU A 339 -21.04 -14.63 23.23
C LEU A 339 -20.03 -14.92 24.36
N LYS A 340 -19.03 -14.05 24.57
CA LYS A 340 -18.14 -14.13 25.75
C LYS A 340 -18.89 -13.98 27.07
N THR A 341 -20.10 -13.40 27.09
CA THR A 341 -20.94 -13.33 28.30
C THR A 341 -21.66 -14.64 28.60
N HIS A 342 -21.78 -15.54 27.62
CA HIS A 342 -22.32 -16.90 27.77
C HIS A 342 -21.24 -17.93 28.06
N SER A 343 -20.00 -17.70 27.61
CA SER A 343 -18.88 -18.53 28.04
C SER A 343 -18.69 -18.41 29.55
N SER A 344 -18.61 -19.56 30.24
CA SER A 344 -18.41 -19.74 31.67
C SER A 344 -17.01 -19.29 32.13
N VAL A 345 -16.62 -18.05 31.82
CA VAL A 345 -15.44 -17.43 32.42
C VAL A 345 -15.71 -17.25 33.91
N LYS A 346 -14.86 -17.87 34.72
CA LYS A 346 -14.83 -17.78 36.19
C LYS A 346 -15.15 -16.33 36.61
N SER A 347 -16.24 -16.14 37.36
CA SER A 347 -16.69 -14.81 37.80
C SER A 347 -15.53 -14.06 38.46
N MET A 348 -15.24 -12.84 38.02
CA MET A 348 -14.25 -11.99 38.68
C MET A 348 -14.89 -11.41 39.95
N LYS A 349 -14.25 -11.68 41.09
CA LYS A 349 -14.67 -11.17 42.40
C LYS A 349 -13.99 -9.82 42.64
N CYS A 350 -14.70 -8.88 43.24
CA CYS A 350 -14.10 -7.69 43.81
C CYS A 350 -13.19 -8.09 44.98
N GLU A 351 -12.02 -7.47 45.10
CA GLU A 351 -11.11 -7.73 46.21
C GLU A 351 -11.59 -7.08 47.51
N GLN A 352 -12.43 -6.04 47.43
CA GLN A 352 -12.88 -5.26 48.59
C GLN A 352 -14.32 -5.59 49.05
N CYS A 353 -15.07 -6.39 48.30
CA CYS A 353 -16.38 -6.87 48.71
C CYS A 353 -16.78 -8.18 48.00
N ASP A 354 -17.90 -8.76 48.38
CA ASP A 354 -18.39 -10.01 47.79
C ASP A 354 -19.06 -9.84 46.41
N PHE A 355 -18.97 -8.65 45.81
CA PHE A 355 -19.46 -8.42 44.46
C PHE A 355 -18.72 -9.27 43.43
N ARG A 356 -19.48 -9.96 42.57
CA ARG A 356 -18.97 -10.78 41.49
C ARG A 356 -19.56 -10.31 40.17
N CYS A 357 -18.72 -10.17 39.16
CA CYS A 357 -19.18 -9.88 37.82
C CYS A 357 -18.44 -10.70 36.76
N ARG A 358 -19.05 -10.79 35.57
CA ARG A 358 -18.57 -11.65 34.48
C ARG A 358 -17.62 -10.93 33.52
N THR A 359 -17.41 -9.63 33.70
CA THR A 359 -16.69 -8.76 32.73
C THR A 359 -15.82 -7.74 33.44
N LYS A 360 -14.61 -7.47 32.92
CA LYS A 360 -13.61 -6.61 33.58
C LYS A 360 -14.11 -5.17 33.74
N ILE A 361 -14.73 -4.64 32.67
CA ILE A 361 -15.37 -3.32 32.67
C ILE A 361 -16.48 -3.22 33.74
N GLY A 362 -17.21 -4.31 33.97
CA GLY A 362 -18.22 -4.37 35.04
C GLY A 362 -17.60 -4.30 36.44
N LEU A 363 -16.42 -4.89 36.63
CA LEU A 363 -15.68 -4.83 37.90
C LEU A 363 -15.09 -3.44 38.12
N ASP A 364 -14.49 -2.86 37.09
CA ASP A 364 -13.90 -1.52 37.13
C ASP A 364 -14.98 -0.47 37.46
N ASN A 365 -16.14 -0.54 36.81
CA ASN A 365 -17.27 0.35 37.10
C ASN A 365 -17.83 0.15 38.51
N HIS A 366 -17.90 -1.09 38.98
CA HIS A 366 -18.30 -1.37 40.36
C HIS A 366 -17.28 -0.79 41.35
N TYR A 367 -15.98 -0.98 41.11
CA TYR A 367 -14.92 -0.47 41.96
C TYR A 367 -14.95 1.06 42.04
N ILE A 368 -15.14 1.74 40.91
CA ILE A 368 -15.28 3.20 40.86
C ILE A 368 -16.52 3.67 41.64
N ARG A 369 -17.64 2.94 41.59
CA ARG A 369 -18.88 3.36 42.24
C ARG A 369 -18.96 3.03 43.73
N ALA A 370 -18.39 1.89 44.13
CA ALA A 370 -18.53 1.35 45.47
C ALA A 370 -17.28 1.59 46.35
N HIS A 371 -16.10 1.70 45.73
CA HIS A 371 -14.81 1.70 46.43
C HIS A 371 -13.96 2.95 46.17
N ALA A 372 -14.22 3.72 45.11
CA ALA A 372 -13.52 4.98 44.88
C ALA A 372 -14.11 6.11 45.76
N ARG A 373 -13.71 6.13 47.04
CA ARG A 373 -13.62 7.39 47.78
C ARG A 373 -12.27 8.01 47.42
N LEU A 374 -12.31 9.27 47.00
CA LEU A 374 -11.19 10.05 46.44
C LEU A 374 -9.86 9.86 47.21
N SER A 375 -8.89 9.15 46.61
CA SER A 375 -7.45 9.42 46.74
C SER A 375 -6.57 8.47 45.90
N SER A 376 -5.79 9.07 44.98
CA SER A 376 -4.44 8.72 44.53
C SER A 376 -4.00 7.24 44.37
N TRP A 377 -3.80 6.83 43.11
CA TRP A 377 -2.67 6.06 42.54
C TRP A 377 -2.17 4.73 43.18
N ILE A 378 -1.96 3.75 42.26
CA ILE A 378 -1.03 2.61 42.29
C ILE A 378 -1.49 1.32 43.02
N ARG A 379 -1.75 0.24 42.26
CA ARG A 379 -0.82 -0.87 41.92
C ARG A 379 -1.63 -1.99 41.24
N VAL A 380 -1.29 -2.34 40.01
CA VAL A 380 -1.59 -3.69 39.49
C VAL A 380 -0.30 -4.48 39.66
N PRO A 381 -0.19 -5.43 40.61
CA PRO A 381 0.92 -6.36 40.61
C PRO A 381 0.75 -7.34 39.45
N LEU A 382 1.82 -7.43 38.66
CA LEU A 382 2.10 -8.51 37.73
C LEU A 382 1.86 -9.87 38.41
N LEU A 383 1.05 -10.73 37.80
CA LEU A 383 1.09 -12.15 38.11
C LEU A 383 2.38 -12.72 37.52
N GLN A 384 3.40 -12.80 38.38
CA GLN A 384 4.50 -13.75 38.23
C GLN A 384 3.99 -15.17 38.50
N THR A 385 4.59 -16.08 37.75
CA THR A 385 4.53 -17.54 37.76
C THR A 385 4.70 -18.21 39.13
N LYS A 386 4.01 -19.35 39.34
CA LYS A 386 4.54 -20.70 39.65
C LYS A 386 3.49 -21.51 40.43
N VAL A 387 3.19 -22.73 39.97
CA VAL A 387 4.00 -23.93 40.23
C VAL A 387 4.12 -24.71 38.94
#